data_AF-A0A151MKQ0-F1
#
_entry.id   AF-A0A151MKQ0-F1
#
_cell.length_a   1.000
_cell.length_b   1.000
_cell.length_c   1.000
_cell.angle_alpha   90.00
_cell.angle_beta   90.00
_cell.angle_gamma   90.00
#
_symmetry.space_group_name_H-M   'P 1'
#
loop_
_entity.id
_entity.type
_entity.pdbx_description
1 polymer ?
#
loop_
_entity_poly.entity_id
_entity_poly.type
_entity_poly.pdbx_seq_one_letter_code
_entity_poly.pdbx_strand_id
1 'polypeptide(L)'
;MDGSVTVGIDNMVPRASNRSTYSVLERRFFQAACEVPELQDKFNIDEYSDLVTLTKPVIYISIGEIINTHTLLLDHQDAIAPEHNDPIHELLDDLGEVPTIESLIGEGTGSINDPNKEMLAKTEVSLTLTNKFDVPGGENAEMDARTILLNTKRLIVDVIRFQPGETLTEILETSATSEQEAEHQRAMQRRAIRDAKTPDKMKKSMSVKEDSNLSLQEKKEKIKTGLRKLTELGIANPANKYQELINDIAKDIRNQRRYRQRRKAELVKLQQTYSALNSKATFYEEQVDYYKSYIKTCLDNLASKGK
;
A
#
# COMPACT_ATOMS: atom_id res chain seq x y z
N MET A 1 5.37 76.41 -20.74
CA MET A 1 5.82 75.52 -21.82
C MET A 1 5.39 74.12 -21.43
N ASP A 2 4.16 73.78 -21.80
CA ASP A 2 3.57 72.47 -21.59
C ASP A 2 4.18 71.47 -22.58
N GLY A 3 4.95 70.52 -22.06
CA GLY A 3 5.50 69.41 -22.84
C GLY A 3 4.59 68.18 -22.70
N SER A 4 3.55 68.10 -23.52
CA SER A 4 2.79 66.87 -23.72
C SER A 4 3.68 65.85 -24.45
N VAL A 5 4.13 64.81 -23.75
CA VAL A 5 4.77 63.64 -24.36
C VAL A 5 3.71 62.56 -24.49
N THR A 6 3.01 62.56 -25.63
CA THR A 6 2.20 61.42 -26.07
C THR A 6 3.14 60.28 -26.45
N VAL A 7 3.36 59.32 -25.53
CA VAL A 7 4.01 58.05 -25.85
C VAL A 7 3.00 57.22 -26.65
N GLY A 8 3.34 56.98 -27.93
CA GLY A 8 2.50 56.28 -28.88
C GLY A 8 2.09 54.89 -28.40
N ILE A 9 0.78 54.70 -28.23
CA ILE A 9 0.13 53.40 -28.20
C ILE A 9 -0.15 53.02 -29.66
N ASP A 10 0.90 52.79 -30.44
CA ASP A 10 0.76 52.26 -31.80
C ASP A 10 1.91 51.30 -32.06
N ASN A 11 1.72 50.05 -31.65
CA ASN A 11 2.20 48.84 -32.34
C ASN A 11 1.88 47.55 -31.54
N MET A 12 0.60 47.15 -31.52
CA MET A 12 0.18 45.77 -31.20
C MET A 12 -0.59 45.11 -32.34
N VAL A 13 -0.29 45.46 -33.60
CA VAL A 13 -0.92 44.85 -34.78
C VAL A 13 0.19 44.33 -35.70
N PRO A 14 0.77 43.16 -35.36
CA PRO A 14 0.24 41.91 -35.90
C PRO A 14 0.28 40.78 -34.86
N ARG A 15 -0.55 40.84 -33.81
CA ARG A 15 -0.63 39.75 -32.80
C ARG A 15 -1.93 38.95 -32.82
N ALA A 16 -2.95 39.37 -33.58
CA ALA A 16 -4.25 38.68 -33.57
C ALA A 16 -4.23 37.28 -34.22
N SER A 17 -3.60 37.11 -35.40
CA SER A 17 -3.47 35.79 -36.05
C SER A 17 -2.65 34.80 -35.24
N ASN A 18 -1.57 35.28 -34.59
CA ASN A 18 -0.73 34.44 -33.74
C ASN A 18 -1.38 34.13 -32.40
N ARG A 19 -2.20 35.02 -31.82
CA ARG A 19 -2.91 34.77 -30.55
C ARG A 19 -3.90 33.62 -30.67
N SER A 20 -4.59 33.49 -31.82
CA SER A 20 -5.47 32.36 -32.08
C SER A 20 -4.70 31.05 -32.16
N THR A 21 -3.55 31.01 -32.85
CA THR A 21 -2.74 29.79 -32.97
C THR A 21 -2.05 29.41 -31.65
N TYR A 22 -1.55 30.38 -30.88
CA TYR A 22 -1.00 30.15 -29.53
C TYR A 22 -2.08 29.64 -28.56
N SER A 23 -3.29 30.19 -28.61
CA SER A 23 -4.40 29.72 -27.74
C SER A 23 -4.83 28.28 -28.05
N VAL A 24 -4.74 27.86 -29.32
CA VAL A 24 -5.02 26.48 -29.74
C VAL A 24 -3.89 25.54 -29.33
N LEU A 25 -2.63 25.99 -29.41
CA LEU A 25 -1.47 25.23 -28.95
C LEU A 25 -1.45 25.07 -27.42
N GLU A 26 -1.77 26.13 -26.67
CA GLU A 26 -1.93 26.07 -25.21
C GLU A 26 -3.06 25.14 -24.80
N ARG A 27 -4.23 25.22 -25.47
CA ARG A 27 -5.33 24.26 -25.22
C ARG A 27 -4.90 22.81 -25.45
N ARG A 28 -4.20 22.54 -26.55
CA ARG A 28 -3.69 21.20 -26.85
C ARG A 28 -2.66 20.74 -25.83
N PHE A 29 -1.79 21.63 -25.37
CA PHE A 29 -0.81 21.34 -24.32
C PHE A 29 -1.49 20.97 -22.99
N PHE A 30 -2.45 21.78 -22.53
CA PHE A 30 -3.19 21.47 -21.30
C PHE A 30 -4.03 20.21 -21.44
N GLN A 31 -4.66 19.99 -22.60
CA GLN A 31 -5.44 18.78 -22.84
C GLN A 31 -4.56 17.52 -22.83
N ALA A 32 -3.38 17.57 -23.44
CA ALA A 32 -2.42 16.47 -23.39
C ALA A 32 -1.83 16.27 -21.98
N ALA A 33 -1.62 17.35 -21.22
CA ALA A 33 -1.16 17.26 -19.84
C ALA A 33 -2.20 16.63 -18.89
N CYS A 34 -3.49 16.80 -19.21
CA CYS A 34 -4.59 16.16 -18.49
C CYS A 34 -4.84 14.70 -18.93
N GLU A 35 -4.25 14.25 -20.03
CA GLU A 35 -4.39 12.88 -20.53
C GLU A 35 -3.40 11.96 -19.79
N VAL A 36 -3.71 11.71 -18.51
CA VAL A 36 -2.92 10.86 -17.62
C VAL A 36 -3.65 9.54 -17.33
N PRO A 37 -2.90 8.43 -17.13
CA PRO A 37 -3.49 7.16 -16.69
C PRO A 37 -4.20 7.33 -15.34
N GLU A 38 -5.22 6.50 -15.09
CA GLU A 38 -5.87 6.41 -13.79
C GLU A 38 -4.85 6.08 -12.68
N LEU A 39 -5.16 6.46 -11.43
CA LEU A 39 -4.26 6.29 -10.29
C LEU A 39 -3.91 4.81 -10.08
N GLN A 40 -4.89 3.93 -10.22
CA GLN A 40 -4.74 2.48 -10.10
C GLN A 40 -3.73 1.94 -11.13
N ASP A 41 -3.82 2.38 -12.38
CA ASP A 41 -2.88 2.00 -13.45
C ASP A 41 -1.51 2.63 -13.27
N LYS A 42 -1.47 3.90 -12.85
CA LYS A 42 -0.23 4.67 -12.66
C LYS A 42 0.61 4.11 -11.52
N PHE A 43 -0.01 3.90 -10.36
CA PHE A 43 0.64 3.37 -9.17
C PHE A 43 0.64 1.84 -9.15
N ASN A 44 -0.08 1.20 -10.07
CA ASN A 44 -0.26 -0.25 -10.12
C ASN A 44 -0.69 -0.81 -8.75
N ILE A 45 -1.62 -0.08 -8.13
CA ILE A 45 -2.27 -0.42 -6.87
C ILE A 45 -3.61 -1.03 -7.26
N ASP A 46 -3.79 -2.28 -6.86
CA ASP A 46 -5.07 -2.98 -6.87
C ASP A 46 -5.56 -3.18 -5.44
N GLU A 47 -6.77 -3.69 -5.29
CA GLU A 47 -7.40 -4.05 -4.01
C GLU A 47 -6.58 -5.05 -3.16
N TYR A 48 -5.51 -5.62 -3.72
CA TYR A 48 -4.66 -6.62 -3.10
C TYR A 48 -3.28 -6.08 -2.70
N SER A 49 -2.96 -4.85 -3.10
CA SER A 49 -1.63 -4.27 -2.91
C SER A 49 -1.31 -4.07 -1.43
N ASP A 50 -2.30 -3.72 -0.61
CA ASP A 50 -2.12 -3.57 0.85
C ASP A 50 -1.88 -4.91 1.55
N LEU A 51 -2.54 -5.99 1.12
CA LEU A 51 -2.38 -7.35 1.67
C LEU A 51 -1.02 -7.98 1.37
N VAL A 52 -0.36 -7.54 0.30
CA VAL A 52 0.97 -8.03 -0.10
C VAL A 52 2.09 -7.16 0.47
N THR A 53 1.75 -5.99 1.00
CA THR A 53 2.71 -5.07 1.62
C THR A 53 3.03 -5.55 3.03
N LEU A 54 4.11 -6.32 3.15
CA LEU A 54 4.59 -6.87 4.44
C LEU A 54 5.16 -5.79 5.39
N THR A 55 5.39 -4.58 4.89
CA THR A 55 5.94 -3.46 5.66
C THR A 55 4.81 -2.61 6.21
N LYS A 56 4.72 -2.53 7.55
CA LYS A 56 3.79 -1.60 8.21
C LYS A 56 4.11 -0.16 7.77
N PRO A 57 3.11 0.66 7.42
CA PRO A 57 3.35 2.04 7.05
C PRO A 57 3.92 2.80 8.24
N VAL A 58 4.94 3.62 8.01
CA VAL A 58 5.54 4.49 9.03
C VAL A 58 5.32 5.93 8.61
N ILE A 59 4.69 6.71 9.48
CA ILE A 59 4.53 8.15 9.30
C ILE A 59 5.55 8.86 10.18
N TYR A 60 6.21 9.86 9.62
CA TYR A 60 7.05 10.81 10.34
C TYR A 60 6.22 12.08 10.52
N ILE A 61 5.95 12.46 11.76
CA ILE A 61 5.07 13.57 12.10
C ILE A 61 5.58 14.22 13.40
N SER A 62 5.44 15.53 13.53
CA SER A 62 5.78 16.24 14.75
C SER A 62 4.67 16.18 15.80
N ILE A 63 5.02 16.37 17.07
CA ILE A 63 4.03 16.42 18.17
C ILE A 63 2.97 17.50 17.94
N GLY A 64 3.37 18.68 17.44
CA GLY A 64 2.44 19.76 17.10
C GLY A 64 1.49 19.39 15.97
N GLU A 65 1.97 18.70 14.94
CA GLU A 65 1.12 18.21 13.84
C GLU A 65 0.13 17.14 14.33
N ILE A 66 0.51 16.26 15.26
CA ILE A 66 -0.41 15.30 15.88
C ILE A 66 -1.56 16.02 16.57
N ILE A 67 -1.25 16.99 17.44
CA ILE A 67 -2.25 17.76 18.18
C ILE A 67 -3.18 18.52 17.22
N ASN A 68 -2.62 19.21 16.24
CA ASN A 68 -3.40 19.95 15.25
C ASN A 68 -4.30 19.02 14.43
N THR A 69 -3.80 17.86 14.03
CA THR A 69 -4.58 16.88 13.27
C THR A 69 -5.74 16.34 14.11
N HIS A 70 -5.49 15.96 15.37
CA HIS A 70 -6.54 15.48 16.27
C HIS A 70 -7.60 16.56 16.56
N THR A 71 -7.17 17.80 16.78
CA THR A 71 -8.07 18.94 16.97
C THR A 71 -8.98 19.14 15.76
N LEU A 72 -8.41 19.16 14.54
CA LEU A 72 -9.18 19.34 13.30
C LEU A 72 -10.15 18.18 13.04
N LEU A 73 -9.79 16.95 13.41
CA LEU A 73 -10.66 15.78 13.28
C LEU A 73 -11.87 15.88 14.21
N LEU A 74 -11.67 16.30 15.47
CA LEU A 74 -12.77 16.48 16.42
C LEU A 74 -13.68 17.66 16.04
N ASP A 75 -13.10 18.80 15.63
CA ASP A 75 -13.86 20.01 15.26
C ASP A 75 -14.75 19.79 14.02
N HIS A 76 -14.37 18.87 13.14
CA HIS A 76 -15.03 18.63 11.86
C HIS A 76 -15.52 17.20 11.67
N GLN A 77 -15.63 16.44 12.75
CA GLN A 77 -15.97 15.01 12.73
C GLN A 77 -17.24 14.70 11.92
N ASP A 78 -18.34 15.42 12.18
CA ASP A 78 -19.62 15.19 11.50
C ASP A 78 -19.62 15.64 10.03
N ALA A 79 -18.66 16.49 9.63
CA ALA A 79 -18.51 16.95 8.26
C ALA A 79 -17.68 15.98 7.40
N ILE A 80 -16.67 15.34 8.01
CA ILE A 80 -15.82 14.35 7.33
C ILE A 80 -16.46 12.96 7.31
N ALA A 81 -17.17 12.60 8.38
CA ALA A 81 -17.88 11.33 8.55
C ALA A 81 -19.30 11.62 9.04
N PRO A 82 -20.25 11.86 8.12
CA PRO A 82 -21.64 12.17 8.49
C PRO A 82 -22.41 10.92 8.96
N GLU A 83 -21.90 9.73 8.64
CA GLU A 83 -22.51 8.46 9.03
C GLU A 83 -22.04 8.05 10.44
N HIS A 84 -22.94 8.01 11.41
CA HIS A 84 -22.61 7.69 12.81
C HIS A 84 -22.01 6.29 13.04
N ASN A 85 -22.11 5.40 12.05
CA ASN A 85 -21.51 4.06 12.03
C ASN A 85 -20.13 4.02 11.37
N ASP A 86 -19.56 5.17 10.99
CA ASP A 86 -18.20 5.24 10.47
C ASP A 86 -17.18 4.82 11.55
N PRO A 87 -16.22 3.93 11.24
CA PRO A 87 -15.19 3.49 12.18
C PRO A 87 -14.35 4.62 12.80
N ILE A 88 -14.29 5.80 12.17
CA ILE A 88 -13.54 6.95 12.70
C ILE A 88 -14.12 7.46 14.02
N HIS A 89 -15.43 7.34 14.23
CA HIS A 89 -16.08 7.77 15.47
C HIS A 89 -15.60 6.93 16.66
N GLU A 90 -15.54 5.61 16.49
CA GLU A 90 -15.01 4.70 17.52
C GLU A 90 -13.52 4.99 17.81
N LEU A 91 -12.73 5.31 16.78
CA LEU A 91 -11.31 5.65 16.95
C LEU A 91 -11.12 6.95 17.74
N LEU A 92 -11.93 7.98 17.46
CA LEU A 92 -11.85 9.28 18.13
C LEU A 92 -12.37 9.20 19.57
N ASP A 93 -13.44 8.44 19.82
CA ASP A 93 -13.96 8.19 21.16
C ASP A 93 -12.91 7.49 22.05
N ASP A 94 -12.22 6.48 21.51
CA ASP A 94 -11.14 5.78 22.21
C ASP A 94 -9.91 6.67 22.45
N LEU A 95 -9.61 7.58 21.51
CA LEU A 95 -8.52 8.54 21.66
C LEU A 95 -8.82 9.60 22.73
N GLY A 96 -10.10 9.94 22.91
CA GLY A 96 -10.56 10.92 23.88
C GLY A 96 -10.10 12.35 23.56
N GLU A 97 -9.95 13.16 24.60
CA GLU A 97 -9.60 14.57 24.48
C GLU A 97 -8.23 14.81 23.84
N VAL A 98 -8.06 15.98 23.22
CA VAL A 98 -6.79 16.36 22.60
C VAL A 98 -5.68 16.44 23.65
N PRO A 99 -4.59 15.66 23.52
CA PRO A 99 -3.52 15.66 24.51
C PRO A 99 -2.71 16.95 24.43
N THR A 100 -2.13 17.36 25.56
CA THR A 100 -1.18 18.47 25.60
C THR A 100 0.23 18.01 25.21
N ILE A 101 1.06 18.95 24.74
CA ILE A 101 2.47 18.70 24.39
C ILE A 101 3.22 18.03 25.54
N GLU A 102 2.99 18.49 26.77
CA GLU A 102 3.61 17.95 27.99
C GLU A 102 3.16 16.51 28.27
N SER A 103 1.87 16.20 28.04
CA SER A 103 1.35 14.84 28.21
C SER A 103 1.93 13.84 27.21
N LEU A 104 2.29 14.29 26.01
CA LEU A 104 2.87 13.43 24.96
C LEU A 104 4.37 13.21 25.13
N ILE A 105 5.08 14.18 25.71
CA ILE A 105 6.54 14.15 25.87
C ILE A 105 6.96 13.67 27.27
N GLY A 106 6.09 13.79 28.27
CA GLY A 106 6.31 13.28 29.63
C GLY A 106 7.19 14.17 30.53
N GLU A 107 7.48 15.42 30.14
CA GLU A 107 8.26 16.36 30.94
C GLU A 107 7.36 17.38 31.65
N GLY A 108 7.55 17.51 32.97
CA GLY A 108 6.63 18.19 33.88
C GLY A 108 6.53 19.72 33.74
N THR A 109 5.30 20.21 33.89
CA THR A 109 4.87 21.56 34.26
C THR A 109 5.87 22.69 33.96
N GLY A 110 5.94 23.10 32.69
CA GLY A 110 6.57 24.35 32.26
C GLY A 110 5.54 25.48 32.20
N SER A 111 5.95 26.72 32.47
CA SER A 111 5.05 27.88 32.45
C SER A 111 4.44 28.11 31.06
N ILE A 112 3.21 28.63 31.02
CA ILE A 112 2.33 28.73 29.83
C ILE A 112 2.93 29.52 28.65
N ASN A 113 4.02 30.27 28.86
CA ASN A 113 4.67 31.14 27.86
C ASN A 113 6.18 30.85 27.65
N ASP A 114 6.59 29.58 27.73
CA ASP A 114 8.01 29.21 27.53
C ASP A 114 8.35 29.01 26.03
N PRO A 115 9.41 29.65 25.47
CA PRO A 115 9.92 29.35 24.12
C PRO A 115 10.30 27.87 23.92
N ASN A 116 10.47 27.12 25.01
CA ASN A 116 10.64 25.67 24.97
C ASN A 116 9.42 24.94 24.40
N LYS A 117 8.18 25.46 24.57
CA LYS A 117 6.96 24.79 24.08
C LYS A 117 6.87 24.72 22.56
N GLU A 118 7.31 25.77 21.86
CA GLU A 118 7.41 25.77 20.40
C GLU A 118 8.49 24.82 19.90
N MET A 119 9.59 24.68 20.64
CA MET A 119 10.64 23.71 20.32
C MET A 119 10.13 22.28 20.50
N LEU A 120 9.41 22.02 21.60
CA LEU A 120 8.83 20.72 21.92
C LEU A 120 7.77 20.30 20.89
N ALA A 121 6.95 21.23 20.40
CA ALA A 121 5.98 20.96 19.34
C ALA A 121 6.62 20.50 18.02
N LYS A 122 7.85 20.94 17.73
CA LYS A 122 8.61 20.55 16.52
C LYS A 122 9.32 19.20 16.64
N THR A 123 9.22 18.54 17.79
CA THR A 123 9.82 17.22 17.99
C THR A 123 9.21 16.22 17.01
N GLU A 124 10.03 15.67 16.11
CA GLU A 124 9.61 14.64 15.17
C GLU A 124 9.53 13.27 15.83
N VAL A 125 8.44 12.56 15.58
CA VAL A 125 8.25 11.17 16.01
C VAL A 125 7.90 10.28 14.82
N SER A 126 8.31 9.02 14.90
CA SER A 126 7.95 8.00 13.91
C SER A 126 6.83 7.12 14.45
N LEU A 127 5.69 7.10 13.78
CA LEU A 127 4.55 6.26 14.13
C LEU A 127 4.48 5.09 13.15
N THR A 128 4.67 3.88 13.66
CA THR A 128 4.38 2.67 12.87
C THR A 128 2.89 2.38 12.96
N LEU A 129 2.18 2.57 11.86
CA LEU A 129 0.75 2.41 11.81
C LEU A 129 0.34 0.94 11.85
N THR A 130 -0.65 0.66 12.66
CA THR A 130 -1.35 -0.62 12.73
C THR A 130 -2.83 -0.34 12.67
N ASN A 131 -3.55 -1.04 11.80
CA ASN A 131 -5.00 -0.91 11.76
C ASN A 131 -5.59 -1.57 13.03
N LYS A 132 -6.32 -0.80 13.83
CA LYS A 132 -6.99 -1.28 15.05
C LYS A 132 -7.98 -2.41 14.76
N PHE A 133 -8.60 -2.37 13.59
CA PHE A 133 -9.58 -3.36 13.13
C PHE A 133 -8.94 -4.56 12.41
N ASP A 134 -7.62 -4.56 12.22
CA ASP A 134 -6.85 -5.69 11.69
C ASP A 134 -6.50 -6.66 12.84
N VAL A 135 -7.53 -7.13 13.53
CA VAL A 135 -7.42 -8.21 14.51
C VAL A 135 -7.51 -9.52 13.75
N PRO A 136 -6.48 -10.39 13.77
CA PRO A 136 -6.60 -11.73 13.21
C PRO A 136 -7.70 -12.50 13.94
N GLY A 137 -8.89 -12.58 13.33
CA GLY A 137 -10.07 -13.22 13.91
C GLY A 137 -11.06 -12.30 14.63
N GLY A 138 -10.94 -10.97 14.53
CA GLY A 138 -12.00 -10.04 14.94
C GLY A 138 -13.03 -9.83 13.81
N GLU A 139 -14.28 -9.57 14.17
CA GLU A 139 -15.43 -9.39 13.27
C GLU A 139 -15.32 -8.11 12.41
N ASN A 140 -14.39 -8.09 11.46
CA ASN A 140 -14.28 -7.02 10.50
C ASN A 140 -14.93 -7.50 9.20
N ALA A 141 -16.25 -7.30 9.09
CA ALA A 141 -17.08 -7.89 8.04
C ALA A 141 -16.55 -7.60 6.61
N GLU A 142 -15.90 -6.45 6.41
CA GLU A 142 -15.28 -6.07 5.13
C GLU A 142 -13.97 -6.84 4.85
N MET A 143 -13.13 -7.05 5.86
CA MET A 143 -11.95 -7.91 5.73
C MET A 143 -12.34 -9.38 5.57
N ASP A 144 -13.40 -9.82 6.26
CA ASP A 144 -13.97 -11.15 6.07
C ASP A 144 -14.51 -11.30 4.65
N ALA A 145 -15.25 -10.31 4.15
CA ALA A 145 -15.75 -10.28 2.78
C ALA A 145 -14.61 -10.38 1.75
N ARG A 146 -13.56 -9.57 1.92
CA ARG A 146 -12.36 -9.60 1.06
C ARG A 146 -11.61 -10.91 1.15
N THR A 147 -11.45 -11.46 2.35
CA THR A 147 -10.79 -12.76 2.57
C THR A 147 -11.59 -13.89 1.94
N ILE A 148 -12.91 -13.88 2.09
CA ILE A 148 -13.83 -14.82 1.45
C ILE A 148 -13.71 -14.68 -0.08
N LEU A 149 -13.67 -13.47 -0.63
CA LEU A 149 -13.52 -13.21 -2.06
C LEU A 149 -12.22 -13.82 -2.61
N LEU A 150 -11.09 -13.54 -1.97
CA LEU A 150 -9.77 -14.05 -2.35
C LEU A 150 -9.70 -15.58 -2.28
N ASN A 151 -10.16 -16.16 -1.18
CA ASN A 151 -10.19 -17.62 -1.02
C ASN A 151 -11.10 -18.25 -2.08
N THR A 152 -12.26 -17.67 -2.35
CA THR A 152 -13.21 -18.15 -3.36
C THR A 152 -12.62 -18.05 -4.77
N LYS A 153 -12.05 -16.91 -5.17
CA LYS A 153 -11.36 -16.74 -6.47
C LYS A 153 -10.25 -17.77 -6.64
N ARG A 154 -9.44 -18.00 -5.61
CA ARG A 154 -8.35 -18.99 -5.65
C ARG A 154 -8.87 -20.42 -5.81
N LEU A 155 -9.89 -20.80 -5.06
CA LEU A 155 -10.52 -22.12 -5.19
C LEU A 155 -11.12 -22.31 -6.58
N ILE A 156 -11.77 -21.28 -7.14
CA ILE A 156 -12.29 -21.28 -8.52
C ILE A 156 -11.16 -21.57 -9.51
N VAL A 157 -10.04 -20.84 -9.43
CA VAL A 157 -8.86 -21.06 -10.30
C VAL A 157 -8.32 -22.49 -10.18
N ASP A 158 -8.30 -23.05 -8.97
CA ASP A 158 -7.87 -24.43 -8.74
C ASP A 158 -8.85 -25.46 -9.35
N VAL A 159 -10.17 -25.18 -9.40
CA VAL A 159 -11.18 -26.09 -9.98
C VAL A 159 -11.25 -25.99 -11.51
N ILE A 160 -11.39 -24.78 -12.07
CA ILE A 160 -11.55 -24.57 -13.52
C ILE A 160 -10.37 -25.08 -14.34
N ARG A 161 -9.19 -25.23 -13.70
CA ARG A 161 -7.99 -25.75 -14.34
C ARG A 161 -8.10 -27.24 -14.72
N PHE A 162 -8.87 -28.01 -13.98
CA PHE A 162 -9.02 -29.46 -14.20
C PHE A 162 -10.42 -29.82 -14.71
N GLN A 163 -11.39 -28.91 -14.58
CA GLN A 163 -12.76 -29.11 -15.02
C GLN A 163 -13.21 -27.98 -15.94
N PRO A 164 -13.11 -28.18 -17.26
CA PRO A 164 -13.60 -27.21 -18.22
C PRO A 164 -15.13 -27.17 -18.20
N GLY A 165 -15.69 -25.98 -18.41
CA GLY A 165 -17.12 -25.75 -18.58
C GLY A 165 -17.35 -24.32 -19.10
N GLU A 166 -18.55 -24.04 -19.60
CA GLU A 166 -18.86 -22.72 -20.19
C GLU A 166 -19.16 -21.69 -19.11
N THR A 167 -19.77 -22.11 -18.01
CA THR A 167 -20.16 -21.22 -16.90
C THR A 167 -19.70 -21.77 -15.55
N LEU A 168 -19.43 -20.88 -14.59
CA LEU A 168 -18.99 -21.30 -13.26
C LEU A 168 -20.03 -22.19 -12.58
N THR A 169 -21.32 -21.89 -12.75
CA THR A 169 -22.42 -22.68 -12.18
C THR A 169 -22.42 -24.13 -12.67
N GLU A 170 -22.24 -24.33 -13.97
CA GLU A 170 -22.17 -25.66 -14.60
C GLU A 170 -20.97 -26.47 -14.08
N ILE A 171 -19.81 -25.83 -13.94
CA ILE A 171 -18.60 -26.46 -13.39
C ILE A 171 -18.83 -26.90 -11.94
N LEU A 172 -19.57 -26.11 -11.14
CA LEU A 172 -19.86 -26.43 -9.74
C LEU A 172 -20.91 -27.53 -9.54
N GLU A 173 -21.78 -27.75 -10.53
CA GLU A 173 -22.82 -28.79 -10.51
C GLU A 173 -22.33 -30.13 -11.08
N THR A 174 -21.41 -30.09 -12.04
CA THR A 174 -20.85 -31.29 -12.66
C THR A 174 -19.95 -32.05 -11.68
N SER A 175 -20.09 -33.36 -11.55
CA SER A 175 -19.20 -34.16 -10.68
C SER A 175 -17.81 -34.30 -11.29
N ALA A 176 -16.78 -34.37 -10.44
CA ALA A 176 -15.41 -34.64 -10.89
C ALA A 176 -15.21 -36.11 -11.26
N THR A 177 -14.55 -36.36 -12.39
CA THR A 177 -14.14 -37.71 -12.76
C THR A 177 -12.93 -38.13 -11.90
N SER A 178 -12.76 -39.44 -11.72
CA SER A 178 -11.61 -39.99 -10.99
C SER A 178 -10.26 -39.55 -11.58
N GLU A 179 -10.22 -39.38 -12.91
CA GLU A 179 -9.02 -38.89 -13.60
C GLU A 179 -8.70 -37.42 -13.28
N GLN A 180 -9.72 -36.54 -13.30
CA GLN A 180 -9.58 -35.12 -12.94
C GLN A 180 -9.12 -34.96 -11.48
N GLU A 181 -9.68 -35.76 -10.58
CA GLU A 181 -9.31 -35.77 -9.16
C GLU A 181 -7.85 -36.20 -8.96
N ALA A 182 -7.43 -37.28 -9.64
CA ALA A 182 -6.06 -37.75 -9.58
C ALA A 182 -5.06 -36.73 -10.17
N GLU A 183 -5.42 -36.04 -11.26
CA GLU A 183 -4.57 -35.00 -11.83
C GLU A 183 -4.41 -33.80 -10.90
N HIS A 184 -5.53 -33.33 -10.32
CA HIS A 184 -5.53 -32.26 -9.33
C HIS A 184 -4.66 -32.63 -8.12
N GLN A 185 -4.84 -33.83 -7.55
CA GLN A 185 -4.08 -34.27 -6.38
C GLN A 185 -2.58 -34.27 -6.65
N ARG A 186 -2.15 -34.78 -7.82
CA ARG A 186 -0.73 -34.73 -8.24
C ARG A 186 -0.24 -33.30 -8.37
N ALA A 187 -1.05 -32.39 -8.93
CA ALA A 187 -0.69 -30.99 -9.08
C ALA A 187 -0.56 -30.27 -7.73
N MET A 188 -1.44 -30.57 -6.76
CA MET A 188 -1.39 -30.02 -5.40
C MET A 188 -0.16 -30.52 -4.64
N GLN A 189 0.15 -31.82 -4.72
CA GLN A 189 1.37 -32.38 -4.12
C GLN A 189 2.64 -31.73 -4.69
N ARG A 190 2.73 -31.55 -6.01
CA ARG A 190 3.85 -30.83 -6.65
C ARG A 190 3.95 -29.37 -6.20
N ARG A 191 2.82 -28.71 -5.93
CA ARG A 191 2.79 -27.35 -5.38
C ARG A 191 3.28 -27.34 -3.93
N ALA A 192 2.82 -28.27 -3.09
CA ALA A 192 3.22 -28.38 -1.70
C ALA A 192 4.73 -28.62 -1.53
N ILE A 193 5.33 -29.50 -2.33
CA ILE A 193 6.78 -29.76 -2.31
C ILE A 193 7.59 -28.50 -2.64
N ARG A 194 7.10 -27.69 -3.59
CA ARG A 194 7.75 -26.42 -3.96
C ARG A 194 7.60 -25.38 -2.87
N ASP A 195 6.40 -25.25 -2.32
CA ASP A 195 6.09 -24.31 -1.26
C ASP A 195 6.87 -24.67 0.03
N ALA A 196 7.12 -25.96 0.30
CA ALA A 196 7.94 -26.43 1.42
C ALA A 196 9.41 -25.97 1.34
N LYS A 197 9.94 -25.73 0.13
CA LYS A 197 11.29 -25.19 -0.08
C LYS A 197 11.37 -23.66 0.09
N THR A 198 10.24 -23.00 0.33
CA THR A 198 10.17 -21.55 0.49
C THR A 198 10.50 -21.18 1.94
N PRO A 199 11.34 -20.16 2.20
CA PRO A 199 11.69 -19.74 3.56
C PRO A 199 10.46 -19.44 4.43
N ASP A 200 10.54 -19.72 5.74
CA ASP A 200 9.41 -19.58 6.68
C ASP A 200 8.74 -18.19 6.66
N LYS A 201 9.54 -17.13 6.52
CA LYS A 201 9.07 -15.73 6.44
C LYS A 201 8.24 -15.42 5.17
N MET A 202 8.21 -16.34 4.21
CA MET A 202 7.50 -16.21 2.94
C MET A 202 6.43 -17.30 2.76
N LYS A 203 6.17 -18.12 3.79
CA LYS A 203 5.15 -19.16 3.74
C LYS A 203 3.76 -18.54 3.72
N LYS A 204 2.88 -19.09 2.87
CA LYS A 204 1.47 -18.70 2.81
C LYS A 204 0.76 -19.00 4.14
N SER A 205 -0.29 -18.24 4.42
CA SER A 205 -1.21 -18.41 5.56
C SER A 205 -1.63 -19.87 5.78
N MET A 206 -1.94 -20.26 7.03
CA MET A 206 -2.35 -21.63 7.36
C MET A 206 -3.61 -22.07 6.62
N SER A 207 -4.61 -21.19 6.48
CA SER A 207 -5.85 -21.46 5.73
C SER A 207 -5.55 -21.84 4.27
N VAL A 208 -4.53 -21.21 3.69
CA VAL A 208 -4.10 -21.46 2.32
C VAL A 208 -3.49 -22.86 2.14
N LYS A 209 -2.82 -23.39 3.17
CA LYS A 209 -2.28 -24.75 3.17
C LYS A 209 -3.38 -25.80 3.34
N GLU A 210 -4.35 -25.55 4.22
CA GLU A 210 -5.47 -26.46 4.43
C GLU A 210 -6.29 -26.65 3.14
N ASP A 211 -6.59 -25.55 2.44
CA ASP A 211 -7.31 -25.60 1.16
C ASP A 211 -6.57 -26.36 0.05
N SER A 212 -5.24 -26.50 0.15
CA SER A 212 -4.46 -27.23 -0.85
C SER A 212 -4.57 -28.75 -0.75
N ASN A 213 -5.03 -29.26 0.40
CA ASN A 213 -5.21 -30.69 0.65
C ASN A 213 -6.62 -31.19 0.32
N LEU A 214 -7.56 -30.28 0.02
CA LEU A 214 -8.95 -30.61 -0.31
C LEU A 214 -9.08 -31.24 -1.70
N SER A 215 -9.99 -32.20 -1.83
CA SER A 215 -10.47 -32.73 -3.11
C SER A 215 -11.18 -31.66 -3.96
N LEU A 216 -11.34 -31.89 -5.27
CA LEU A 216 -12.10 -30.97 -6.12
C LEU A 216 -13.53 -30.79 -5.61
N GLN A 217 -14.17 -31.87 -5.14
CA GLN A 217 -15.53 -31.78 -4.63
C GLN A 217 -15.63 -30.92 -3.37
N GLU A 218 -14.71 -31.07 -2.42
CA GLU A 218 -14.66 -30.22 -1.22
C GLU A 218 -14.38 -28.75 -1.58
N LYS A 219 -13.51 -28.51 -2.56
CA LYS A 219 -13.27 -27.16 -3.08
C LYS A 219 -14.55 -26.57 -3.68
N LYS A 220 -15.34 -27.33 -4.43
CA LYS A 220 -16.64 -26.87 -4.98
C LYS A 220 -17.63 -26.48 -3.90
N GLU A 221 -17.77 -27.29 -2.85
CA GLU A 221 -18.70 -26.99 -1.75
C GLU A 221 -18.25 -25.75 -0.97
N LYS A 222 -16.93 -25.56 -0.79
CA LYS A 222 -16.39 -24.31 -0.25
C LYS A 222 -16.66 -23.11 -1.17
N ILE A 223 -16.49 -23.26 -2.48
CA ILE A 223 -16.82 -22.20 -3.46
C ILE A 223 -18.30 -21.83 -3.37
N LYS A 224 -19.21 -22.81 -3.37
CA LYS A 224 -20.67 -22.54 -3.24
C LYS A 224 -20.98 -21.78 -1.95
N THR A 225 -20.34 -22.15 -0.84
CA THR A 225 -20.52 -21.45 0.44
C THR A 225 -19.96 -20.03 0.40
N GLY A 226 -18.78 -19.84 -0.19
CA GLY A 226 -18.19 -18.52 -0.40
C GLY A 226 -19.05 -17.63 -1.30
N LEU A 227 -19.55 -18.15 -2.42
CA LEU A 227 -20.43 -17.42 -3.34
C LEU A 227 -21.74 -16.99 -2.69
N ARG A 228 -22.36 -17.82 -1.84
CA ARG A 228 -23.54 -17.43 -1.05
C ARG A 228 -23.25 -16.23 -0.15
N LYS A 229 -22.17 -16.30 0.64
CA LYS A 229 -21.76 -15.19 1.51
C LYS A 229 -21.45 -13.91 0.71
N LEU A 230 -20.74 -14.03 -0.41
CA LEU A 230 -20.43 -12.88 -1.27
C LEU A 230 -21.67 -12.29 -1.94
N THR A 231 -22.70 -13.10 -2.18
CA THR A 231 -23.99 -12.64 -2.68
C THR A 231 -24.77 -11.89 -1.62
N GLU A 232 -24.81 -12.41 -0.38
CA GLU A 232 -25.41 -11.75 0.77
C GLU A 232 -24.78 -10.37 1.04
N LEU A 233 -23.46 -10.26 0.79
CA LEU A 233 -22.69 -9.02 0.92
C LEU A 233 -22.77 -8.11 -0.32
N GLY A 234 -23.50 -8.49 -1.37
CA GLY A 234 -23.66 -7.69 -2.59
C GLY A 234 -22.44 -7.63 -3.53
N ILE A 235 -21.39 -8.42 -3.27
CA ILE A 235 -20.13 -8.42 -4.04
C ILE A 235 -20.23 -9.34 -5.27
N ALA A 236 -21.02 -10.41 -5.18
CA ALA A 236 -21.20 -11.38 -6.25
C ALA A 236 -22.66 -11.41 -6.72
N ASN A 237 -22.86 -11.41 -8.03
CA ASN A 237 -24.18 -11.46 -8.62
C ASN A 237 -24.51 -12.89 -9.14
N PRO A 238 -25.46 -13.61 -8.52
CA PRO A 238 -25.86 -14.93 -9.01
C PRO A 238 -26.63 -14.87 -10.34
N ALA A 239 -27.30 -13.75 -10.65
CA ALA A 239 -28.13 -13.62 -11.86
C ALA A 239 -27.31 -13.64 -13.15
N ASN A 240 -26.05 -13.18 -13.09
CA ASN A 240 -25.12 -13.23 -14.23
C ASN A 240 -24.26 -14.51 -14.25
N LYS A 241 -24.63 -15.54 -13.48
CA LYS A 241 -23.85 -16.79 -13.30
C LYS A 241 -22.41 -16.52 -12.82
N TYR A 242 -22.21 -15.46 -12.04
CA TYR A 242 -20.92 -15.02 -11.50
C TYR A 242 -19.89 -14.60 -12.57
N GLN A 243 -20.34 -14.13 -13.74
CA GLN A 243 -19.45 -13.78 -14.85
C GLN A 243 -18.47 -12.64 -14.53
N GLU A 244 -18.89 -11.66 -13.73
CA GLU A 244 -18.03 -10.56 -13.28
C GLU A 244 -16.82 -11.08 -12.49
N LEU A 245 -17.05 -12.04 -11.58
CA LEU A 245 -16.00 -12.67 -10.79
C LEU A 245 -14.99 -13.41 -11.69
N ILE A 246 -15.46 -14.07 -12.73
CA ILE A 246 -14.60 -14.75 -13.72
C ILE A 246 -13.79 -13.73 -14.54
N ASN A 247 -14.41 -12.62 -14.95
CA ASN A 247 -13.72 -11.54 -15.66
C ASN A 247 -12.58 -10.95 -14.81
N ASP A 248 -12.81 -10.79 -13.51
CA ASP A 248 -11.77 -10.31 -12.60
C ASP A 248 -10.65 -11.33 -12.41
N ILE A 249 -10.97 -12.62 -12.26
CA ILE A 249 -9.95 -13.69 -12.27
C ILE A 249 -9.12 -13.65 -13.56
N ALA A 250 -9.74 -13.41 -14.71
CA ALA A 250 -9.02 -13.29 -15.98
C ALA A 250 -8.09 -12.08 -16.01
N LYS A 251 -8.53 -10.92 -15.49
CA LYS A 251 -7.68 -9.74 -15.31
C LYS A 251 -6.50 -10.07 -14.40
N ASP A 252 -6.74 -10.74 -13.27
CA ASP A 252 -5.72 -11.12 -12.29
C ASP A 252 -4.66 -12.02 -12.93
N ILE A 253 -5.07 -13.06 -13.68
CA ILE A 253 -4.16 -13.97 -14.38
C ILE A 253 -3.30 -13.22 -15.40
N ARG A 254 -3.89 -12.31 -16.17
CA ARG A 254 -3.20 -11.49 -17.17
C ARG A 254 -2.17 -10.57 -16.51
N ASN A 255 -2.55 -9.94 -15.41
CA ASN A 255 -1.68 -9.01 -14.66
C ASN A 255 -0.61 -9.75 -13.83
N GLN A 256 -0.83 -11.03 -13.48
CA GLN A 256 0.08 -11.82 -12.67
C GLN A 256 1.51 -11.88 -13.23
N ARG A 257 1.66 -11.95 -14.55
CA ARG A 257 2.99 -11.96 -15.20
C ARG A 257 3.70 -10.61 -15.03
N ARG A 258 2.97 -9.50 -15.19
CA ARG A 258 3.51 -8.14 -15.00
C ARG A 258 3.96 -7.94 -13.55
N TYR A 259 3.14 -8.34 -12.57
CA TYR A 259 3.51 -8.28 -11.15
C TYR A 259 4.78 -9.09 -10.83
N ARG A 260 4.90 -10.32 -11.36
CA ARG A 260 6.11 -11.13 -11.19
C ARG A 260 7.35 -10.47 -11.78
N GLN A 261 7.24 -9.86 -12.95
CA GLN A 261 8.35 -9.13 -13.58
C GLN A 261 8.77 -7.91 -12.76
N ARG A 262 7.81 -7.11 -12.29
CA ARG A 262 8.09 -5.92 -11.46
C ARG A 262 8.76 -6.29 -10.14
N ARG A 263 8.21 -7.27 -9.42
CA ARG A 263 8.80 -7.77 -8.16
C ARG A 263 10.22 -8.27 -8.34
N LYS A 264 10.52 -8.93 -9.47
CA LYS A 264 11.88 -9.35 -9.81
C LYS A 264 12.82 -8.17 -10.04
N ALA A 265 12.35 -7.12 -10.72
CA ALA A 265 13.13 -5.90 -10.93
C ALA A 265 13.37 -5.13 -9.63
N GLU A 266 12.34 -4.98 -8.79
CA GLU A 266 12.45 -4.38 -7.46
C GLU A 266 13.43 -5.15 -6.56
N LEU A 267 13.39 -6.49 -6.57
CA LEU A 267 14.32 -7.32 -5.82
C LEU A 267 15.77 -7.08 -6.25
N VAL A 268 16.04 -6.98 -7.56
CA VAL A 268 17.37 -6.64 -8.08
C VAL A 268 17.81 -5.27 -7.60
N LYS A 269 16.93 -4.26 -7.68
CA LYS A 269 17.21 -2.90 -7.19
C LYS A 269 17.51 -2.89 -5.70
N LEU A 270 16.76 -3.65 -4.89
CA LEU A 270 16.97 -3.75 -3.45
C LEU A 270 18.31 -4.42 -3.13
N GLN A 271 18.67 -5.49 -3.84
CA GLN A 271 19.98 -6.14 -3.70
C GLN A 271 21.14 -5.19 -4.03
N GLN A 272 21.01 -4.41 -5.11
CA GLN A 272 22.00 -3.39 -5.47
C GLN A 272 22.12 -2.31 -4.39
N THR A 273 20.98 -1.84 -3.87
CA THR A 273 20.94 -0.83 -2.81
C THR A 273 21.58 -1.36 -1.52
N TYR A 274 21.27 -2.60 -1.14
CA TYR A 274 21.86 -3.27 0.01
C TYR A 274 23.38 -3.38 -0.13
N SER A 275 23.88 -3.81 -1.30
CA SER A 275 25.32 -3.89 -1.58
C SER A 275 25.99 -2.51 -1.48
N ALA A 276 25.40 -1.47 -2.06
CA ALA A 276 25.94 -0.12 -2.03
C ALA A 276 25.96 0.45 -0.60
N LEU A 277 24.91 0.19 0.19
CA LEU A 277 24.84 0.60 1.59
C LEU A 277 25.92 -0.11 2.42
N ASN A 278 26.14 -1.41 2.20
CA ASN A 278 27.17 -2.16 2.87
C ASN A 278 28.58 -1.63 2.53
N SER A 279 28.85 -1.34 1.25
CA SER A 279 30.11 -0.71 0.84
C SER A 279 30.31 0.69 1.46
N LYS A 280 29.23 1.45 1.61
CA LYS A 280 29.27 2.77 2.26
C LYS A 280 29.51 2.63 3.77
N ALA A 281 28.95 1.63 4.42
CA ALA A 281 29.19 1.33 5.83
C ALA A 281 30.67 0.97 6.06
N THR A 282 31.23 0.05 5.28
CA THR A 282 32.65 -0.32 5.38
C THR A 282 33.58 0.87 5.13
N PHE A 283 33.26 1.74 4.16
CA PHE A 283 34.03 2.95 3.92
C PHE A 283 34.07 3.89 5.13
N TYR A 284 32.93 4.09 5.82
CA TYR A 284 32.92 4.94 7.01
C TYR A 284 33.59 4.29 8.22
N GLU A 285 33.54 2.96 8.36
CA GLU A 285 34.32 2.24 9.37
C GLU A 285 35.82 2.47 9.17
N GLU A 286 36.31 2.35 7.92
CA GLU A 286 37.70 2.64 7.58
C GLU A 286 38.08 4.11 7.87
N GLN A 287 37.18 5.07 7.57
CA GLN A 287 37.40 6.48 7.89
C GLN A 287 37.47 6.72 9.41
N VAL A 288 36.59 6.09 10.19
CA VAL A 288 36.61 6.17 11.64
C VAL A 288 37.94 5.64 12.19
N ASP A 289 38.42 4.51 11.67
CA ASP A 289 39.69 3.93 12.10
C ASP A 289 40.89 4.78 11.68
N TYR A 290 40.83 5.39 10.49
CA TYR A 290 41.81 6.38 10.06
C TYR A 290 41.87 7.57 11.03
N TYR A 291 40.74 8.18 11.37
CA TYR A 291 40.72 9.31 12.32
C TYR A 291 41.19 8.91 13.72
N LYS A 292 40.81 7.73 14.21
CA LYS A 292 41.34 7.20 15.49
C LYS A 292 42.86 7.06 15.46
N SER A 293 43.41 6.49 14.38
CA SER A 293 44.86 6.33 14.22
C SER A 293 45.57 7.68 14.17
N TYR A 294 45.00 8.65 13.45
CA TYR A 294 45.53 10.01 13.33
C TYR A 294 45.56 10.73 14.68
N ILE A 295 44.44 10.70 15.43
CA ILE A 295 44.37 11.29 16.77
C ILE A 295 45.41 10.66 17.69
N LYS A 296 45.55 9.33 17.66
CA LYS A 296 46.56 8.62 18.46
C LYS A 296 47.97 9.09 18.12
N THR A 297 48.31 9.19 16.83
CA THR A 297 49.62 9.71 16.39
C THR A 297 49.84 11.16 16.83
N CYS A 298 48.82 12.02 16.77
CA CYS A 298 48.90 13.39 17.28
C CYS A 298 49.16 13.44 18.80
N LEU A 299 48.47 12.60 19.57
CA LEU A 299 48.68 12.48 21.03
C LEU A 299 50.08 11.95 21.37
N ASP A 300 50.56 10.92 20.67
CA ASP A 300 51.91 10.37 20.85
C ASP A 300 53.00 11.41 20.54
N ASN A 301 52.79 12.22 19.48
CA ASN A 301 53.70 13.31 19.11
C ASN A 301 53.69 14.48 20.12
N LEU A 302 52.55 14.76 20.77
CA LEU A 302 52.47 15.73 21.85
C LEU A 302 53.19 15.22 23.11
N ALA A 303 53.02 13.95 23.44
CA ALA A 303 53.67 13.32 24.59
C ALA A 303 55.20 13.22 24.42
N SER A 304 55.71 13.07 23.19
CA SER A 304 57.15 13.00 22.91
C SER A 304 57.85 14.38 22.89
N LYS A 305 57.13 15.47 22.58
CA LYS A 305 57.64 16.86 22.65
C LYS A 305 57.69 17.45 24.07
N GLY A 306 57.03 16.80 25.04
CA GLY A 306 57.01 17.22 26.44
C GLY A 306 58.15 16.66 27.31
N LYS A 307 59.14 15.99 26.71
CA LYS A 307 60.37 15.53 27.37
C LYS A 307 61.58 16.33 26.91
#